data_AF-A0A062XPM9-F1
#
_entry.id   AF-A0A062XPM9-F1
#
_cell.length_a   1.000
_cell.length_b   1.000
_cell.length_c   1.000
_cell.angle_alpha   90.00
_cell.angle_beta   90.00
_cell.angle_gamma   90.00
#
_symmetry.space_group_name_H-M   'P 1'
#
loop_
_entity.id
_entity.type
_entity.pdbx_description
1 polymer ?
#
loop_
_entity_poly.entity_id
_entity_poly.type
_entity_poly.pdbx_seq_one_letter_code
_entity_poly.pdbx_strand_id
1 'polypeptide(L)'
;MRIVYEYSHLGGAEILHVRYPEWEAEINEVISMVKARRTKVSRERASHGKAFFSPKDMNQQFREAFRAKGYTELRDTYTITIPNCNVSIPGGFKQIDFVKGKVLIEVQLGKYAFMFYDMAKFQYFFNENKADVGVEIVPSHALHKQMSTGVSYGEQLVYDIERLKRHFPAVPVKVILIDAD
;
A
#
# COMPACT_ATOMS: atom_id res chain seq x y z
N MET A 1 14.01 4.37 -6.96
CA MET A 1 12.78 4.09 -7.74
C MET A 1 12.20 5.43 -8.11
N ARG A 2 11.41 5.45 -9.17
CA ARG A 2 10.76 6.68 -9.64
C ARG A 2 9.24 6.58 -9.50
N ILE A 3 8.62 7.68 -9.12
CA ILE A 3 7.16 7.84 -9.19
C ILE A 3 6.81 8.07 -10.66
N VAL A 4 5.88 7.30 -11.19
CA VAL A 4 5.46 7.42 -12.60
C VAL A 4 4.04 7.95 -12.75
N TYR A 5 3.23 7.85 -11.71
CA TYR A 5 1.87 8.35 -11.69
C TYR A 5 1.36 8.50 -10.25
N GLU A 6 0.52 9.49 -10.02
CA GLU A 6 -0.16 9.72 -8.75
C GLU A 6 -1.66 9.91 -9.00
N TYR A 7 -2.47 9.29 -8.16
CA TYR A 7 -3.93 9.41 -8.20
C TYR A 7 -4.44 9.91 -6.86
N SER A 8 -5.28 10.95 -6.88
CA SER A 8 -5.92 11.51 -5.69
C SER A 8 -7.39 11.12 -5.63
N HIS A 9 -7.73 10.30 -4.63
CA HIS A 9 -9.11 9.92 -4.33
C HIS A 9 -9.64 10.75 -3.16
N LEU A 10 -10.79 11.40 -3.35
CA LEU A 10 -11.43 12.27 -2.34
C LEU A 10 -10.48 13.32 -1.75
N GLY A 11 -9.58 13.86 -2.55
CA GLY A 11 -8.63 14.89 -2.13
C GLY A 11 -7.45 14.37 -1.30
N GLY A 12 -7.15 13.07 -1.34
CA GLY A 12 -6.08 12.47 -0.53
C GLY A 12 -4.71 13.10 -0.76
N ALA A 13 -4.34 13.38 -2.02
CA ALA A 13 -3.07 14.05 -2.32
C ALA A 13 -3.04 15.49 -1.80
N GLU A 14 -4.14 16.22 -1.94
CA GLU A 14 -4.28 17.60 -1.50
C GLU A 14 -4.24 17.70 0.04
N ILE A 15 -4.90 16.78 0.74
CA ILE A 15 -4.84 16.67 2.20
C ILE A 15 -3.40 16.41 2.65
N LEU A 16 -2.71 15.47 2.00
CA LEU A 16 -1.33 15.14 2.31
C LEU A 16 -0.42 16.36 2.08
N HIS A 17 -0.56 17.04 0.95
CA HIS A 17 0.26 18.19 0.59
C HIS A 17 0.06 19.40 1.51
N VAL A 18 -1.20 19.75 1.82
CA VAL A 18 -1.51 20.96 2.59
C VAL A 18 -1.28 20.76 4.08
N ARG A 19 -1.64 19.59 4.62
CA ARG A 19 -1.61 19.35 6.08
C ARG A 19 -0.34 18.64 6.54
N TYR A 20 0.31 17.90 5.64
CA TYR A 20 1.44 17.03 5.95
C TYR A 20 2.58 17.12 4.91
N PRO A 21 3.00 18.33 4.49
CA PRO A 21 4.02 18.49 3.43
C PRO A 21 5.35 17.82 3.77
N GLU A 22 5.74 17.80 5.05
CA GLU A 22 6.95 17.12 5.51
C GLU A 22 6.87 15.59 5.32
N TRP A 23 5.72 14.98 5.62
CA TRP A 23 5.53 13.54 5.42
C TRP A 23 5.42 13.19 3.94
N GLU A 24 4.83 14.05 3.11
CA GLU A 24 4.86 13.89 1.66
C GLU A 24 6.30 13.87 1.12
N ALA A 25 7.14 14.80 1.58
CA ALA A 25 8.55 14.85 1.20
C ALA A 25 9.30 13.59 1.65
N GLU A 26 9.06 13.09 2.88
CA GLU A 26 9.64 11.85 3.37
C GLU A 26 9.20 10.63 2.54
N ILE A 27 7.92 10.54 2.14
CA ILE A 27 7.42 9.46 1.28
C ILE A 27 8.16 9.45 -0.05
N ASN A 28 8.30 10.62 -0.69
CA ASN A 28 9.00 10.76 -1.96
C ASN A 28 10.49 10.41 -1.84
N GLU A 29 11.13 10.84 -0.74
CA GLU A 29 12.51 10.49 -0.43
C GLU A 29 12.68 8.98 -0.25
N VAL A 30 11.81 8.32 0.53
CA VAL A 30 11.84 6.87 0.73
C VAL A 30 11.69 6.12 -0.59
N ILE A 31 10.74 6.51 -1.44
CA ILE A 31 10.57 5.91 -2.78
C ILE A 31 11.85 6.06 -3.61
N SER A 32 12.50 7.23 -3.57
CA SER A 32 13.73 7.49 -4.31
C SER A 32 14.89 6.58 -3.87
N MET A 33 14.97 6.24 -2.58
CA MET A 33 16.02 5.41 -1.98
C MET A 33 15.91 3.93 -2.36
N VAL A 34 14.71 3.41 -2.57
CA VAL A 34 14.51 1.99 -2.88
C VAL A 34 15.03 1.67 -4.29
N LYS A 35 15.73 0.54 -4.43
CA LYS A 35 16.26 0.05 -5.71
C LYS A 35 15.66 -1.31 -6.07
N ALA A 36 15.09 -1.40 -7.27
CA ALA A 36 14.62 -2.66 -7.80
C ALA A 36 15.82 -3.56 -8.15
N ARG A 37 16.01 -4.66 -7.42
CA ARG A 37 17.11 -5.62 -7.65
C ARG A 37 16.57 -6.96 -8.13
N ARG A 38 17.22 -7.54 -9.13
CA ARG A 38 16.85 -8.84 -9.70
C ARG A 38 17.41 -10.01 -8.88
N THR A 39 17.01 -10.10 -7.62
CA THR A 39 17.51 -11.14 -6.69
C THR A 39 16.67 -12.42 -6.70
N LYS A 40 15.50 -12.41 -7.36
CA LYS A 40 14.59 -13.57 -7.41
C LYS A 40 14.82 -14.38 -8.68
N VAL A 41 15.37 -15.59 -8.53
CA VAL A 41 15.46 -16.57 -9.63
C VAL A 41 14.15 -17.38 -9.70
N SER A 42 13.53 -17.44 -10.88
CA SER A 42 12.31 -18.22 -11.09
C SER A 42 12.58 -19.71 -11.11
N ARG A 43 11.67 -20.47 -10.48
CA ARG A 43 11.64 -21.93 -10.48
C ARG A 43 10.51 -22.49 -11.35
N GLU A 44 9.70 -21.63 -11.97
CA GLU A 44 8.59 -22.08 -12.81
C GLU A 44 9.10 -22.66 -14.13
N ARG A 45 8.43 -23.71 -14.64
CA ARG A 45 8.85 -24.40 -15.87
C ARG A 45 9.00 -23.46 -17.07
N ALA A 46 8.08 -22.50 -17.22
CA ALA A 46 8.07 -21.57 -18.35
C ALA A 46 9.14 -20.46 -18.27
N SER A 47 9.70 -20.19 -17.08
CA SER A 47 10.63 -19.07 -16.86
C SER A 47 11.86 -19.47 -16.04
N HIS A 48 12.19 -20.76 -16.03
CA HIS A 48 13.23 -21.33 -15.17
C HIS A 48 14.57 -20.65 -15.38
N GLY A 49 15.22 -20.24 -14.28
CA GLY A 49 16.54 -19.60 -14.31
C GLY A 49 16.53 -18.10 -14.63
N LYS A 50 15.39 -17.49 -15.02
CA LYS A 50 15.29 -16.05 -15.25
C LYS A 50 15.29 -15.28 -13.92
N ALA A 51 16.03 -14.17 -13.87
CA ALA A 51 16.10 -13.27 -12.72
C ALA A 51 15.05 -12.14 -12.83
N PHE A 52 14.20 -12.05 -11.83
CA PHE A 52 13.11 -11.07 -11.72
C PHE A 52 13.36 -10.11 -10.55
N PHE A 53 12.76 -8.93 -10.62
CA PHE A 53 12.72 -8.04 -9.47
C PHE A 53 11.99 -8.73 -8.32
N SER A 54 12.60 -8.66 -7.13
CA SER A 54 12.11 -9.36 -5.95
C SER A 54 11.21 -8.45 -5.12
N PRO A 55 9.90 -8.72 -5.02
CA PRO A 55 9.01 -7.96 -4.13
C PRO A 55 9.50 -8.00 -2.68
N LYS A 56 10.05 -9.15 -2.25
CA LYS A 56 10.58 -9.34 -0.88
C LYS A 56 11.74 -8.38 -0.59
N ASP A 57 12.65 -8.21 -1.55
CA ASP A 57 13.80 -7.31 -1.41
C ASP A 57 13.35 -5.85 -1.33
N MET A 58 12.44 -5.45 -2.22
CA MET A 58 11.91 -4.08 -2.24
C MET A 58 11.08 -3.78 -0.98
N ASN A 59 10.21 -4.70 -0.54
CA ASN A 59 9.46 -4.55 0.72
C ASN A 59 10.38 -4.38 1.92
N GLN A 60 11.51 -5.10 1.95
CA GLN A 60 12.49 -4.94 3.02
C GLN A 60 13.16 -3.57 2.98
N GLN A 61 13.58 -3.09 1.80
CA GLN A 61 14.14 -1.75 1.65
C GLN A 61 13.14 -0.66 2.07
N PHE A 62 11.87 -0.75 1.65
CA PHE A 62 10.82 0.17 2.09
C PHE A 62 10.65 0.16 3.61
N ARG A 63 10.60 -1.03 4.22
CA ARG A 63 10.46 -1.18 5.67
C ARG A 63 11.61 -0.53 6.44
N GLU A 64 12.84 -0.74 5.99
CA GLU A 64 14.02 -0.14 6.60
C GLU A 64 14.01 1.39 6.46
N ALA A 65 13.71 1.91 5.27
CA ALA A 65 13.67 3.33 4.98
C ALA A 65 12.57 4.08 5.76
N PHE A 66 11.33 3.55 5.78
CA PHE A 66 10.25 4.15 6.57
C PHE A 66 10.53 4.10 8.07
N ARG A 67 11.06 2.99 8.59
CA ARG A 67 11.44 2.90 10.01
C ARG A 67 12.54 3.88 10.40
N ALA A 68 13.51 4.11 9.51
CA ALA A 68 14.55 5.11 9.74
C ALA A 68 14.00 6.54 9.82
N LYS A 69 12.85 6.82 9.19
CA LYS A 69 12.10 8.09 9.29
C LYS A 69 11.11 8.12 10.46
N GLY A 70 11.10 7.09 11.31
CA GLY A 70 10.26 7.03 12.51
C GLY A 70 8.81 6.59 12.27
N TYR A 71 8.49 6.01 11.11
CA TYR A 71 7.18 5.41 10.88
C TYR A 71 7.05 4.11 11.69
N THR A 72 5.88 3.90 12.29
CA THR A 72 5.59 2.76 13.16
C THR A 72 4.40 1.95 12.66
N GLU A 73 4.24 0.73 13.14
CA GLU A 73 3.06 -0.09 12.86
C GLU A 73 1.87 0.41 13.71
N LEU A 74 0.67 0.45 13.12
CA LEU A 74 -0.58 0.73 13.84
C LEU A 74 -1.44 -0.52 13.82
N ARG A 75 -1.75 -1.08 14.99
CA ARG A 75 -2.58 -2.27 15.12
C ARG A 75 -3.76 -2.00 16.05
N ASP A 76 -4.94 -2.41 15.62
CA ASP A 76 -6.15 -2.44 16.44
C ASP A 76 -6.67 -3.86 16.56
N THR A 77 -6.93 -4.31 17.78
CA THR A 77 -7.39 -5.67 18.07
C THR A 77 -8.80 -5.60 18.62
N TYR A 78 -9.70 -6.38 18.05
CA TYR A 78 -11.12 -6.38 18.36
C TYR A 78 -11.64 -7.81 18.49
N THR A 79 -12.81 -7.92 19.12
CA THR A 79 -13.55 -9.18 19.23
C THR A 79 -14.65 -9.16 18.18
N ILE A 80 -14.72 -10.22 17.38
CA ILE A 80 -15.75 -10.34 16.34
C ILE A 80 -17.01 -10.88 17.01
N THR A 81 -18.10 -10.13 16.84
CA THR A 81 -19.47 -10.50 17.20
C THR A 81 -20.37 -10.25 16.01
N ILE A 82 -21.41 -11.06 15.82
CA ILE A 82 -22.41 -10.85 14.77
C ILE A 82 -23.83 -10.81 15.38
N PRO A 83 -24.79 -10.11 14.76
CA PRO A 83 -26.16 -10.06 15.27
C PRO A 83 -26.76 -11.45 15.46
N ASN A 84 -27.52 -11.63 16.54
CA ASN A 84 -28.21 -12.88 16.90
C ASN A 84 -27.28 -14.09 17.13
N CYS A 85 -26.00 -13.87 17.45
CA CYS A 85 -25.05 -14.93 17.78
C CYS A 85 -24.38 -14.64 19.13
N ASN A 86 -24.39 -15.62 20.03
CA ASN A 86 -23.73 -15.51 21.35
C ASN A 86 -22.24 -15.88 21.31
N VAL A 87 -21.72 -16.26 20.13
CA VAL A 87 -20.30 -16.58 19.96
C VAL A 87 -19.52 -15.28 19.80
N SER A 88 -18.50 -15.11 20.64
CA SER A 88 -17.52 -14.03 20.54
C SER A 88 -16.17 -14.63 20.13
N ILE A 89 -15.55 -14.08 19.09
CA ILE A 89 -14.28 -14.54 18.57
C ILE A 89 -13.21 -13.48 18.85
N PRO A 90 -12.43 -13.61 19.93
CA PRO A 90 -11.41 -12.63 20.27
C PRO A 90 -10.18 -12.73 19.36
N GLY A 91 -9.36 -11.68 19.34
CA GLY A 91 -8.06 -11.68 18.67
C GLY A 91 -8.09 -11.32 17.18
N GLY A 92 -9.24 -10.92 16.64
CA GLY A 92 -9.32 -10.29 15.33
C GLY A 92 -8.56 -8.96 15.34
N PHE A 93 -7.90 -8.59 14.23
CA PHE A 93 -7.17 -7.33 14.17
C PHE A 93 -7.13 -6.72 12.78
N LYS A 94 -6.95 -5.40 12.74
CA LYS A 94 -6.49 -4.65 11.57
C LYS A 94 -5.13 -4.05 11.90
N GLN A 95 -4.26 -4.00 10.90
CA GLN A 95 -2.92 -3.44 11.07
C GLN A 95 -2.51 -2.69 9.82
N ILE A 96 -1.94 -1.49 10.00
CA ILE A 96 -1.24 -0.73 8.98
C ILE A 96 0.27 -0.83 9.23
N ASP A 97 1.04 -1.04 8.17
CA ASP A 97 2.47 -1.28 8.27
C ASP A 97 3.27 -0.02 8.65
N PHE A 98 2.92 1.14 8.09
CA PHE A 98 3.64 2.39 8.33
C PHE A 98 2.68 3.54 8.65
N VAL A 99 2.82 4.11 9.83
CA VAL A 99 2.02 5.25 10.30
C VAL A 99 2.92 6.30 10.92
N LYS A 100 2.64 7.56 10.61
CA LYS A 100 3.22 8.72 11.27
C LYS A 100 2.12 9.77 11.39
N GLY A 101 1.81 10.16 12.63
CA GLY A 101 0.63 10.96 12.94
C GLY A 101 -0.66 10.32 12.43
N LYS A 102 -1.36 10.98 11.50
CA LYS A 102 -2.62 10.52 10.90
C LYS A 102 -2.49 10.13 9.42
N VAL A 103 -1.27 9.93 8.93
CA VAL A 103 -1.01 9.41 7.59
C VAL A 103 -0.67 7.93 7.69
N LEU A 104 -1.49 7.12 7.02
CA LEU A 104 -1.35 5.67 6.93
C LEU A 104 -0.71 5.33 5.59
N ILE A 105 0.27 4.44 5.56
CA ILE A 105 0.95 4.05 4.33
C ILE A 105 1.02 2.52 4.25
N GLU A 106 0.68 2.01 3.07
CA GLU A 106 0.85 0.61 2.69
C GLU A 106 1.71 0.52 1.42
N VAL A 107 2.59 -0.48 1.37
CA VAL A 107 3.42 -0.78 0.20
C VAL A 107 3.00 -2.15 -0.32
N GLN A 108 2.23 -2.17 -1.40
CA GLN A 108 1.61 -3.38 -1.89
C GLN A 108 2.25 -3.88 -3.19
N LEU A 109 3.29 -4.71 -3.03
CA LEU A 109 3.97 -5.41 -4.13
C LEU A 109 3.48 -6.86 -4.30
N GLY A 110 2.25 -7.15 -3.87
CA GLY A 110 1.63 -8.47 -3.82
C GLY A 110 0.44 -8.64 -4.77
N LYS A 111 -0.51 -9.50 -4.37
CA LYS A 111 -1.71 -9.81 -5.17
C LYS A 111 -2.72 -8.66 -5.14
N TYR A 112 -3.46 -8.50 -6.23
CA TYR A 112 -4.50 -7.48 -6.39
C TYR A 112 -5.51 -7.43 -5.23
N ALA A 113 -5.94 -8.59 -4.72
CA ALA A 113 -6.90 -8.65 -3.62
C ALA A 113 -6.40 -7.94 -2.34
N PHE A 114 -5.08 -7.87 -2.13
CA PHE A 114 -4.52 -7.17 -0.97
C PHE A 114 -4.51 -5.66 -1.15
N MET A 115 -4.29 -5.13 -2.37
CA MET A 115 -4.45 -3.70 -2.66
C MET A 115 -5.86 -3.20 -2.29
N PHE A 116 -6.87 -4.01 -2.62
CA PHE A 116 -8.26 -3.73 -2.22
C PHE A 116 -8.50 -3.88 -0.72
N TYR A 117 -7.86 -4.84 -0.08
CA TYR A 117 -7.96 -5.02 1.36
C TYR A 117 -7.33 -3.84 2.13
N ASP A 118 -6.27 -3.25 1.60
CA ASP A 118 -5.63 -2.06 2.17
C ASP A 118 -6.58 -0.85 2.13
N MET A 119 -7.41 -0.68 1.07
CA MET A 119 -8.48 0.32 1.07
C MET A 119 -9.48 0.13 2.22
N ALA A 120 -9.85 -1.13 2.52
CA ALA A 120 -10.74 -1.44 3.64
C ALA A 120 -10.05 -1.18 5.00
N LYS A 121 -8.73 -1.38 5.09
CA LYS A 121 -7.95 -1.04 6.29
C LYS A 121 -7.91 0.47 6.51
N PHE A 122 -7.64 1.26 5.47
CA PHE A 122 -7.69 2.73 5.56
C PHE A 122 -9.07 3.22 6.00
N GLN A 123 -10.14 2.68 5.42
CA GLN A 123 -11.51 3.01 5.83
C GLN A 123 -11.75 2.73 7.32
N TYR A 124 -11.31 1.56 7.80
CA TYR A 124 -11.47 1.18 9.20
C TYR A 124 -10.81 2.20 10.13
N PHE A 125 -9.54 2.51 9.91
CA PHE A 125 -8.81 3.45 10.77
C PHE A 125 -9.28 4.90 10.62
N PHE A 126 -9.79 5.29 9.46
CA PHE A 126 -10.44 6.58 9.25
C PHE A 126 -11.71 6.70 10.10
N ASN A 127 -12.56 5.66 10.11
CA ASN A 127 -13.77 5.64 10.93
C ASN A 127 -13.46 5.69 12.44
N GLU A 128 -12.33 5.13 12.86
CA GLU A 128 -11.82 5.21 14.24
C GLU A 128 -11.12 6.55 14.55
N ASN A 129 -11.18 7.54 13.66
CA ASN A 129 -10.52 8.86 13.77
C ASN A 129 -8.98 8.78 13.94
N LYS A 130 -8.37 7.67 13.46
CA LYS A 130 -6.92 7.40 13.50
C LYS A 130 -6.22 7.71 12.17
N ALA A 131 -6.97 8.12 11.14
CA ALA A 131 -6.45 8.44 9.83
C ALA A 131 -7.10 9.71 9.29
N ASP A 132 -6.32 10.53 8.58
CA ASP A 132 -6.83 11.63 7.76
C ASP A 132 -6.62 11.35 6.25
N VAL A 133 -5.58 10.59 5.90
CA VAL A 133 -5.32 10.10 4.54
C VAL A 133 -4.58 8.76 4.57
N GLY A 134 -4.97 7.85 3.67
CA GLY A 134 -4.21 6.64 3.33
C GLY A 134 -3.33 6.85 2.10
N VAL A 135 -2.15 6.26 2.07
CA VAL A 135 -1.22 6.29 0.94
C VAL A 135 -0.91 4.86 0.53
N GLU A 136 -1.21 4.54 -0.72
CA GLU A 136 -1.03 3.21 -1.30
C GLU A 136 0.08 3.25 -2.34
N ILE A 137 1.22 2.63 -2.05
CA ILE A 137 2.38 2.58 -2.95
C ILE A 137 2.37 1.22 -3.68
N VAL A 138 2.21 1.27 -5.00
CA VAL A 138 1.97 0.08 -5.85
C VAL A 138 2.86 0.10 -7.09
N PRO A 139 3.23 -1.05 -7.66
CA PRO A 139 4.06 -1.07 -8.86
C PRO A 139 3.24 -0.62 -10.08
N SER A 140 3.87 0.09 -11.00
CA SER A 140 3.31 0.27 -12.34
C SER A 140 3.24 -1.06 -13.09
N HIS A 141 2.43 -1.12 -14.15
CA HIS A 141 2.36 -2.29 -15.02
C HIS A 141 3.72 -2.62 -15.66
N ALA A 142 4.55 -1.61 -15.93
CA ALA A 142 5.90 -1.77 -16.48
C ALA A 142 6.85 -2.47 -15.49
N LEU A 143 6.80 -2.09 -14.21
CA LEU A 143 7.55 -2.75 -13.14
C LEU A 143 7.03 -4.17 -12.92
N HIS A 144 5.71 -4.32 -12.81
CA HIS A 144 5.03 -5.60 -12.61
C HIS A 144 5.43 -6.66 -13.65
N LYS A 145 5.52 -6.29 -14.93
CA LYS A 145 5.96 -7.20 -16.02
C LYS A 145 7.36 -7.81 -15.82
N GLN A 146 8.16 -7.21 -14.94
CA GLN A 146 9.53 -7.62 -14.63
C GLN A 146 9.64 -8.29 -13.25
N MET A 147 8.52 -8.51 -12.58
CA MET A 147 8.38 -9.22 -11.30
C MET A 147 7.88 -10.66 -11.52
N SER A 148 7.88 -11.47 -10.45
CA SER A 148 7.34 -12.82 -10.50
C SER A 148 5.82 -12.84 -10.75
N THR A 149 5.32 -13.94 -11.30
CA THR A 149 3.90 -14.23 -11.50
C THR A 149 3.08 -14.03 -10.21
N GLY A 150 1.88 -13.46 -10.35
CA GLY A 150 0.91 -13.28 -9.25
C GLY A 150 1.01 -11.95 -8.49
N VAL A 151 1.91 -11.04 -8.89
CA VAL A 151 1.90 -9.64 -8.45
C VAL A 151 0.83 -8.87 -9.26
N SER A 152 0.26 -7.78 -8.72
CA SER A 152 -0.66 -6.89 -9.45
C SER A 152 0.01 -5.55 -9.75
N TYR A 153 -0.72 -4.62 -10.36
CA TYR A 153 -0.22 -3.31 -10.78
C TYR A 153 -1.25 -2.21 -10.50
N GLY A 154 -0.76 -1.02 -10.19
CA GLY A 154 -1.56 0.09 -9.67
C GLY A 154 -2.60 0.63 -10.65
N GLU A 155 -2.36 0.53 -11.95
CA GLU A 155 -3.32 0.99 -12.97
C GLU A 155 -4.65 0.25 -12.84
N GLN A 156 -4.63 -1.04 -12.49
CA GLN A 156 -5.85 -1.81 -12.24
C GLN A 156 -6.60 -1.27 -11.00
N LEU A 157 -5.87 -1.02 -9.91
CA LEU A 157 -6.46 -0.46 -8.68
C LEU A 157 -7.13 0.89 -8.94
N VAL A 158 -6.43 1.82 -9.61
CA VAL A 158 -6.96 3.14 -9.95
C VAL A 158 -8.23 3.00 -10.80
N TYR A 159 -8.16 2.19 -11.86
CA TYR A 159 -9.29 1.95 -12.75
C TYR A 159 -10.52 1.42 -12.00
N ASP A 160 -10.31 0.51 -11.06
CA ASP A 160 -11.39 -0.09 -10.30
C ASP A 160 -11.95 0.86 -9.22
N ILE A 161 -11.13 1.69 -8.57
CA ILE A 161 -11.60 2.75 -7.68
C ILE A 161 -12.54 3.72 -8.44
N GLU A 162 -12.13 4.16 -9.63
CA GLU A 162 -12.96 5.04 -10.47
C GLU A 162 -14.26 4.36 -10.92
N ARG A 163 -14.20 3.06 -11.25
CA ARG A 163 -15.33 2.31 -11.78
C ARG A 163 -16.36 1.92 -10.72
N LEU A 164 -15.92 1.61 -9.50
CA LEU A 164 -16.82 1.22 -8.41
C LEU A 164 -17.77 2.37 -8.05
N LYS A 165 -17.35 3.63 -8.26
CA LYS A 165 -18.14 4.85 -8.03
C LYS A 165 -18.74 4.88 -6.61
N ARG A 166 -19.53 5.92 -6.29
CA ARG A 166 -20.38 5.98 -5.09
C ARG A 166 -19.65 5.70 -3.75
N HIS A 167 -18.51 6.36 -3.53
CA HIS A 167 -17.84 6.42 -2.22
C HIS A 167 -17.06 5.17 -1.79
N PHE A 168 -16.50 4.37 -2.72
CA PHE A 168 -15.53 3.34 -2.34
C PHE A 168 -14.10 3.71 -2.78
N PRO A 169 -13.12 3.70 -1.86
CA PRO A 169 -13.32 3.80 -0.41
C PRO A 169 -13.90 5.18 -0.01
N ALA A 170 -14.57 5.29 1.12
CA ALA A 170 -15.10 6.55 1.67
C ALA A 170 -14.07 7.20 2.62
N VAL A 171 -12.80 7.14 2.24
CA VAL A 171 -11.66 7.75 2.95
C VAL A 171 -10.76 8.42 1.90
N PRO A 172 -10.13 9.57 2.19
CA PRO A 172 -9.13 10.15 1.32
C PRO A 172 -7.93 9.22 1.12
N VAL A 173 -7.59 8.95 -0.13
CA VAL A 173 -6.47 8.06 -0.48
C VAL A 173 -5.60 8.70 -1.56
N LYS A 174 -4.28 8.62 -1.41
CA LYS A 174 -3.30 8.90 -2.46
C LYS A 174 -2.74 7.56 -2.94
N VAL A 175 -2.89 7.23 -4.22
CA VAL A 175 -2.25 6.06 -4.82
C VAL A 175 -1.02 6.52 -5.59
N ILE A 176 0.13 5.93 -5.33
CA ILE A 176 1.41 6.25 -5.96
C ILE A 176 1.90 5.04 -6.74
N LEU A 177 2.00 5.17 -8.05
CA LEU A 177 2.58 4.15 -8.92
C LEU A 177 4.08 4.37 -9.03
N ILE A 178 4.85 3.32 -8.74
CA ILE A 178 6.31 3.34 -8.79
C ILE A 178 6.84 2.43 -9.90
N ASP A 179 7.99 2.80 -10.44
CA ASP A 179 8.71 1.99 -11.42
C ASP A 179 10.20 1.90 -11.05
N ALA A 180 10.88 0.92 -11.64
CA ALA A 180 12.33 0.87 -11.62
C ALA A 180 12.92 2.12 -12.32
N ASP A 181 14.11 2.50 -11.88
CA ASP A 181 14.90 3.57 -12.49
C ASP A 181 15.43 3.13 -13.86
#